data_AF-A0A7V4LFC0-F1
#
_entry.id   AF-A0A7V4LFC0-F1
#
_cell.length_a   1.000
_cell.length_b   1.000
_cell.length_c   1.000
_cell.angle_alpha   90.00
_cell.angle_beta   90.00
_cell.angle_gamma   90.00
#
_symmetry.space_group_name_H-M   'P 1'
#
loop_
_entity.id
_entity.type
_entity.pdbx_description
1 polymer ?
#
loop_
_entity_poly.entity_id
_entity_poly.type
_entity_poly.pdbx_seq_one_letter_code
_entity_poly.pdbx_strand_id
1 'polypeptide(L)'
;MRILMLVLATLALLVTSAVGVLGTYRGLTDAKDIDALLGDATEELGALEGSSAEAGQLRHLAESTGRMRVGAVLFGVAGLAGLVLLVLMFLHRGVPWAALALVVLAAAGTFISPHYDLGPLAPASARQLGYVVSVAALLGAGGAFGAWTLKNRRARTMQAPPGPAASRS
;
A
#
# COMPACT_ATOMS: atom_id res chain seq x y z
N MET A 1 20.64 2.39 18.29
CA MET A 1 19.35 2.93 17.78
C MET A 1 19.21 2.89 16.25
N ARG A 2 20.18 3.38 15.46
CA ARG A 2 20.05 3.40 13.98
C ARG A 2 19.90 2.01 13.34
N ILE A 3 20.64 1.01 13.82
CA ILE A 3 20.55 -0.38 13.34
C ILE A 3 19.15 -0.95 13.63
N LEU A 4 18.62 -0.74 14.84
CA LEU A 4 17.27 -1.17 15.20
C LEU A 4 16.20 -0.55 14.29
N MET A 5 16.29 0.76 13.99
CA MET A 5 15.38 1.42 13.03
C MET A 5 15.48 0.85 11.61
N LEU A 6 16.68 0.54 11.14
CA LEU A 6 16.88 -0.10 9.84
C LEU A 6 16.28 -1.50 9.80
N VAL A 7 16.47 -2.30 10.86
CA VAL A 7 15.89 -3.65 10.95
C VAL A 7 14.36 -3.57 10.93
N LEU A 8 13.76 -2.70 11.76
CA LEU A 8 12.31 -2.51 11.79
C LEU A 8 11.75 -1.99 10.45
N ALA A 9 12.43 -1.03 9.82
CA ALA A 9 12.05 -0.52 8.51
C ALA A 9 12.10 -1.62 7.44
N THR A 10 13.16 -2.43 7.44
CA THR A 10 13.34 -3.53 6.48
C THR A 10 12.24 -4.57 6.65
N LEU A 11 11.96 -4.99 7.90
CA LEU A 11 10.88 -5.93 8.19
C LEU A 11 9.51 -5.37 7.75
N ALA A 12 9.22 -4.12 8.08
CA ALA A 12 7.95 -3.48 7.71
C ALA A 12 7.79 -3.34 6.19
N LEU A 13 8.86 -3.00 5.45
CA LEU A 13 8.82 -2.91 3.98
C LEU A 13 8.69 -4.29 3.32
N LEU A 14 9.33 -5.32 3.87
CA LEU A 14 9.15 -6.70 3.39
C LEU A 14 7.70 -7.18 3.62
N VAL A 15 7.12 -6.89 4.78
CA VAL A 15 5.71 -7.18 5.06
C VAL A 15 4.80 -6.40 4.11
N THR A 16 5.05 -5.11 3.90
CA THR A 16 4.30 -4.27 2.95
C THR A 16 4.32 -4.87 1.55
N SER A 17 5.48 -5.34 1.10
CA SER A 17 5.63 -5.96 -0.22
C SER A 17 4.94 -7.32 -0.32
N ALA A 18 5.14 -8.21 0.65
CA ALA A 18 4.56 -9.54 0.64
C ALA A 18 3.02 -9.47 0.70
N VAL A 19 2.50 -8.65 1.62
CA VAL A 19 1.05 -8.47 1.81
C VAL A 19 0.43 -7.69 0.66
N GLY A 20 1.12 -6.70 0.08
CA GLY A 20 0.65 -5.96 -1.08
C GLY A 20 0.45 -6.86 -2.31
N VAL A 21 1.40 -7.75 -2.60
CA VAL A 21 1.29 -8.74 -3.69
C VAL A 21 0.16 -9.74 -3.41
N LEU A 22 0.07 -10.26 -2.19
CA LEU A 22 -1.01 -11.17 -1.77
C LEU A 22 -2.40 -10.54 -1.87
N GLY A 23 -2.53 -9.28 -1.42
CA GLY A 23 -3.77 -8.51 -1.50
C GLY A 23 -4.18 -8.25 -2.95
N THR A 24 -3.22 -8.03 -3.84
CA THR A 24 -3.47 -7.88 -5.29
C THR A 24 -3.98 -9.18 -5.89
N TYR A 25 -3.29 -10.29 -5.63
CA TYR A 25 -3.66 -11.59 -6.18
C TYR A 25 -5.07 -12.00 -5.75
N ARG A 26 -5.39 -11.85 -4.46
CA ARG A 26 -6.73 -12.14 -3.94
C ARG A 26 -7.78 -11.19 -4.50
N GLY A 27 -7.56 -9.88 -4.41
CA GLY A 27 -8.55 -8.90 -4.89
C GLY A 27 -8.82 -9.00 -6.40
N LEU A 28 -7.85 -9.41 -7.21
CA LEU A 28 -8.06 -9.69 -8.62
C LEU A 28 -8.78 -11.02 -8.87
N THR A 29 -8.55 -12.04 -8.04
CA THR A 29 -9.24 -13.33 -8.13
C THR A 29 -10.70 -13.17 -7.73
N ASP A 30 -10.97 -12.55 -6.58
CA ASP A 30 -12.31 -12.25 -6.10
C ASP A 30 -13.09 -11.41 -7.12
N ALA A 31 -12.44 -10.41 -7.73
CA ALA A 31 -13.07 -9.59 -8.77
C ALA A 31 -13.29 -10.33 -10.11
N LYS A 32 -12.61 -11.45 -10.36
CA LYS A 32 -12.92 -12.32 -11.51
C LYS A 32 -14.10 -13.24 -11.19
N ASP A 33 -14.12 -13.80 -9.99
CA ASP A 33 -15.20 -14.68 -9.53
C ASP A 33 -16.53 -13.90 -9.46
N ILE A 34 -16.51 -12.65 -8.98
CA ILE A 34 -17.68 -11.75 -8.98
C ILE A 34 -18.10 -11.37 -10.40
N ASP A 35 -17.17 -11.07 -11.32
CA ASP A 35 -17.50 -10.76 -12.71
C ASP A 35 -18.13 -11.97 -13.43
N ALA A 36 -17.68 -13.20 -13.13
CA ALA A 36 -18.27 -14.41 -13.68
C ALA A 36 -19.71 -14.61 -13.18
N LEU A 37 -19.94 -14.47 -11.88
CA LEU A 37 -21.28 -14.54 -11.28
C LEU A 37 -22.22 -13.44 -11.80
N LEU A 38 -21.69 -12.22 -12.01
CA LEU A 38 -22.43 -11.11 -12.62
C LEU A 38 -22.81 -11.44 -14.06
N GLY A 39 -21.87 -11.98 -14.85
CA GLY A 39 -22.07 -12.36 -16.24
C GLY A 39 -23.23 -13.34 -16.41
N ASP A 40 -23.18 -14.46 -15.67
CA ASP A 40 -24.23 -15.49 -15.67
C ASP A 40 -25.59 -14.91 -15.23
N ALA A 41 -25.61 -14.07 -14.19
CA ALA A 41 -26.84 -13.42 -13.71
C ALA A 41 -27.41 -12.40 -14.70
N THR A 42 -26.57 -11.65 -15.43
CA THR A 42 -27.04 -10.74 -16.50
C THR A 42 -27.58 -11.47 -17.71
N GLU A 43 -27.08 -12.66 -18.02
CA GLU A 43 -27.60 -13.49 -19.12
C GLU A 43 -28.97 -14.08 -18.75
N GLU A 44 -29.14 -14.53 -17.50
CA GLU A 44 -30.44 -14.98 -16.96
C GLU A 44 -31.46 -13.83 -16.82
N LEU A 45 -31.04 -12.62 -16.40
CA LEU A 45 -31.92 -11.45 -16.28
C LEU A 45 -32.21 -10.76 -17.61
N GLY A 46 -31.29 -10.81 -18.58
CA GLY A 46 -31.53 -10.35 -19.94
C GLY A 46 -32.57 -11.20 -20.68
N ALA A 47 -32.72 -12.47 -20.29
CA ALA A 47 -33.78 -13.35 -20.75
C ALA A 47 -35.15 -13.07 -20.07
N LEU A 48 -35.16 -12.37 -18.93
CA LEU A 48 -36.35 -11.98 -18.17
C LEU A 48 -36.56 -10.46 -18.28
N GLU A 49 -37.13 -10.00 -19.40
CA GLU A 49 -37.57 -8.61 -19.57
C GLU A 49 -38.45 -8.17 -18.38
N GLY A 50 -37.94 -7.35 -17.44
CA GLY A 50 -38.85 -6.71 -16.48
C GLY A 50 -38.33 -6.01 -15.23
N SER A 51 -37.09 -6.21 -14.76
CA SER A 51 -36.74 -5.78 -13.40
C SER A 51 -35.75 -4.61 -13.34
N SER A 52 -36.28 -3.38 -13.26
CA SER A 52 -35.47 -2.16 -13.10
C SER A 52 -34.73 -2.08 -11.75
N ALA A 53 -35.14 -2.87 -10.75
CA ALA A 53 -34.52 -2.90 -9.42
C ALA A 53 -33.29 -3.82 -9.37
N GLU A 54 -33.36 -5.00 -10.01
CA GLU A 54 -32.22 -5.94 -10.08
C GLU A 54 -31.14 -5.42 -11.02
N ALA A 55 -31.50 -4.74 -12.11
CA ALA A 55 -30.54 -4.03 -12.98
C ALA A 55 -29.77 -2.93 -12.22
N GLY A 56 -30.42 -2.27 -11.25
CA GLY A 56 -29.78 -1.28 -10.36
C GLY A 56 -28.79 -1.92 -9.39
N GLN A 57 -29.13 -3.07 -8.82
CA GLN A 57 -28.21 -3.84 -7.97
C GLN A 57 -27.03 -4.39 -8.75
N LEU A 58 -27.24 -4.91 -9.96
CA LEU A 58 -26.17 -5.38 -10.85
C LEU A 58 -25.20 -4.26 -11.25
N ARG A 59 -25.70 -3.04 -11.53
CA ARG A 59 -24.83 -1.86 -11.75
C ARG A 59 -24.00 -1.51 -10.53
N HIS A 60 -24.60 -1.54 -9.34
CA HIS A 60 -23.88 -1.28 -8.10
C HIS A 60 -22.85 -2.38 -7.79
N LEU A 61 -23.15 -3.64 -8.11
CA LEU A 61 -22.18 -4.73 -8.04
C LEU A 61 -21.04 -4.53 -9.04
N ALA A 62 -21.31 -4.23 -10.31
CA ALA A 62 -20.28 -3.99 -11.31
C ALA A 62 -19.36 -2.80 -10.96
N GLU A 63 -19.92 -1.71 -10.44
CA GLU A 63 -19.16 -0.56 -9.96
C GLU A 63 -18.29 -0.92 -8.74
N SER A 64 -18.81 -1.76 -7.85
CA SER A 64 -18.06 -2.28 -6.70
C SER A 64 -16.91 -3.21 -7.13
N THR A 65 -17.11 -4.07 -8.13
CA THR A 65 -16.06 -4.95 -8.70
C THR A 65 -14.96 -4.14 -9.39
N GLY A 66 -15.34 -3.08 -10.11
CA GLY A 66 -14.38 -2.13 -10.70
C GLY A 66 -13.50 -1.49 -9.64
N ARG A 67 -14.09 -1.01 -8.53
CA ARG A 67 -13.34 -0.45 -7.40
C ARG A 67 -12.48 -1.49 -6.69
N MET A 68 -12.91 -2.75 -6.62
CA MET A 68 -12.14 -3.87 -6.07
C MET A 68 -10.87 -4.13 -6.87
N ARG A 69 -10.97 -4.15 -8.21
CA ARG A 69 -9.80 -4.26 -9.10
C ARG A 69 -8.83 -3.12 -8.90
N VAL A 70 -9.33 -1.88 -8.85
CA VAL A 70 -8.49 -0.69 -8.65
C VAL A 70 -7.79 -0.74 -7.29
N GLY A 71 -8.51 -1.08 -6.22
CA GLY A 71 -7.92 -1.26 -4.88
C GLY A 71 -6.86 -2.35 -4.84
N ALA A 72 -7.13 -3.51 -5.45
CA ALA A 72 -6.19 -4.63 -5.54
C ALA A 72 -4.90 -4.22 -6.29
N VAL A 73 -5.03 -3.55 -7.44
CA VAL A 73 -3.88 -3.07 -8.21
C VAL A 73 -3.07 -2.04 -7.41
N LEU A 74 -3.73 -1.13 -6.71
CA LEU A 74 -3.05 -0.15 -5.85
C LEU A 74 -2.24 -0.80 -4.72
N PHE A 75 -2.73 -1.89 -4.12
CA PHE A 75 -1.95 -2.66 -3.15
C PHE A 75 -0.71 -3.31 -3.76
N GLY A 76 -0.79 -3.77 -5.00
CA GLY A 76 0.35 -4.33 -5.73
C GLY A 76 1.40 -3.28 -6.05
N VAL A 77 0.95 -2.11 -6.50
CA VAL A 77 1.82 -0.95 -6.75
C VAL A 77 2.46 -0.47 -5.44
N ALA A 78 1.71 -0.44 -4.32
CA ALA A 78 2.26 -0.13 -3.01
C ALA A 78 3.31 -1.17 -2.56
N GLY A 79 3.06 -2.46 -2.81
CA GLY A 79 4.03 -3.52 -2.52
C GLY A 79 5.34 -3.35 -3.30
N LEU A 80 5.24 -3.08 -4.61
CA LEU A 80 6.40 -2.78 -5.45
C LEU A 80 7.13 -1.50 -5.01
N ALA A 81 6.39 -0.45 -4.65
CA ALA A 81 6.95 0.77 -4.10
C ALA A 81 7.70 0.52 -2.78
N GLY A 82 7.23 -0.44 -1.97
CA GLY A 82 7.91 -0.91 -0.77
C GLY A 82 9.28 -1.52 -1.06
N LEU A 83 9.38 -2.38 -2.08
CA LEU A 83 10.66 -2.94 -2.55
C LEU A 83 11.59 -1.86 -3.12
N VAL A 84 11.06 -0.95 -3.93
CA VAL A 84 11.83 0.17 -4.49
C VAL A 84 12.39 1.03 -3.36
N LEU A 85 11.58 1.37 -2.36
CA LEU A 85 12.02 2.12 -1.20
C LEU A 85 13.09 1.37 -0.41
N LEU A 86 12.97 0.05 -0.26
CA LEU A 86 13.97 -0.79 0.39
C LEU A 86 15.32 -0.71 -0.35
N VAL A 87 15.32 -0.85 -1.68
CA VAL A 87 16.53 -0.70 -2.52
C VAL A 87 17.12 0.71 -2.40
N LEU A 88 16.28 1.75 -2.50
CA LEU A 88 16.70 3.16 -2.38
C LEU A 88 17.25 3.49 -0.99
N MET A 89 16.74 2.84 0.06
CA MET A 89 17.24 2.98 1.43
C MET A 89 18.69 2.50 1.54
N PHE A 90 19.03 1.38 0.90
CA PHE A 90 20.41 0.86 0.84
C PHE A 90 21.32 1.68 -0.10
N LEU A 91 20.79 2.17 -1.22
CA LEU A 91 21.50 3.09 -2.14
C LEU A 91 21.62 4.52 -1.61
N HIS A 92 20.92 4.86 -0.53
CA HIS A 92 20.89 6.18 0.10
C HIS A 92 20.47 7.34 -0.80
N ARG A 93 19.66 7.08 -1.84
CA ARG A 93 19.23 8.08 -2.82
C ARG A 93 17.71 8.13 -2.90
N GLY A 94 17.11 9.33 -2.96
CA GLY A 94 15.67 9.49 -3.22
C GLY A 94 14.71 8.99 -2.12
N VAL A 95 15.21 8.57 -0.95
CA VAL A 95 14.41 8.04 0.17
C VAL A 95 13.18 8.90 0.55
N PRO A 96 13.25 10.24 0.70
CA PRO A 96 12.09 11.02 1.15
C PRO A 96 10.93 11.00 0.15
N TRP A 97 11.21 11.07 -1.15
CA TRP A 97 10.18 11.05 -2.19
C TRP A 97 9.56 9.67 -2.35
N ALA A 98 10.37 8.62 -2.29
CA ALA A 98 9.88 7.24 -2.34
C ALA A 98 9.05 6.86 -1.10
N ALA A 99 9.44 7.35 0.09
CA ALA A 99 8.68 7.17 1.33
C ALA A 99 7.30 7.85 1.25
N LEU A 100 7.25 9.10 0.75
CA LEU A 100 5.99 9.81 0.55
C LEU A 100 5.09 9.06 -0.44
N ALA A 101 5.63 8.67 -1.59
CA ALA A 101 4.87 7.96 -2.63
C ALA A 101 4.27 6.65 -2.09
N LEU A 102 5.05 5.87 -1.33
CA LEU A 102 4.58 4.63 -0.71
C LEU A 102 3.40 4.87 0.23
N VAL A 103 3.49 5.88 1.10
CA VAL A 103 2.42 6.19 2.05
C VAL A 103 1.16 6.63 1.34
N VAL A 104 1.28 7.47 0.30
CA VAL A 104 0.13 7.93 -0.50
C VAL A 104 -0.53 6.76 -1.23
N LEU A 105 0.26 5.89 -1.86
CA LEU A 105 -0.24 4.70 -2.57
C LEU A 105 -0.95 3.73 -1.63
N ALA A 106 -0.35 3.44 -0.47
CA ALA A 106 -0.94 2.54 0.51
C ALA A 106 -2.25 3.12 1.08
N ALA A 107 -2.25 4.41 1.44
CA ALA A 107 -3.45 5.10 1.91
C ALA A 107 -4.57 5.08 0.85
N ALA A 108 -4.26 5.46 -0.39
CA ALA A 108 -5.21 5.45 -1.50
C ALA A 108 -5.78 4.05 -1.74
N GLY A 109 -4.95 3.00 -1.72
CA GLY A 109 -5.40 1.61 -1.83
C GLY A 109 -6.43 1.23 -0.75
N THR A 110 -6.17 1.60 0.51
CA THR A 110 -7.14 1.37 1.61
C THR A 110 -8.45 2.13 1.48
N PHE A 111 -8.45 3.32 0.89
CA PHE A 111 -9.67 4.11 0.72
C PHE A 111 -10.49 3.71 -0.51
N ILE A 112 -9.84 3.18 -1.56
CA ILE A 112 -10.50 2.82 -2.82
C ILE A 112 -11.04 1.38 -2.79
N SER A 113 -10.40 0.46 -2.06
CA SER A 113 -10.85 -0.92 -1.97
C SER A 113 -12.24 -0.99 -1.27
N PRO A 114 -13.27 -1.60 -1.89
CA PRO A 114 -14.63 -1.60 -1.34
C PRO A 114 -14.75 -2.40 -0.04
N HIS A 115 -15.75 -2.04 0.76
CA HIS A 115 -16.21 -2.79 1.92
C HIS A 115 -17.01 -4.01 1.46
N TYR A 116 -16.40 -5.18 1.44
CA TYR A 116 -17.14 -6.44 1.39
C TYR A 116 -17.08 -7.10 2.77
N ASP A 117 -18.24 -7.25 3.38
CA ASP A 117 -18.42 -8.02 4.59
C ASP A 117 -18.61 -9.49 4.16
N LEU A 118 -17.51 -10.23 4.02
CA LEU A 118 -17.53 -11.64 3.60
C LEU A 118 -17.94 -12.60 4.73
N GLY A 119 -18.49 -12.07 5.83
CA GLY A 119 -18.90 -12.84 6.99
C GLY A 119 -17.72 -13.31 7.87
N PRO A 120 -18.01 -13.90 9.05
CA PRO A 120 -17.04 -14.16 10.11
C PRO A 120 -16.01 -15.26 9.81
N LEU A 121 -16.18 -16.02 8.71
CA LEU A 121 -15.32 -17.15 8.33
C LEU A 121 -14.46 -16.87 7.07
N ALA A 122 -14.58 -15.69 6.47
CA ALA A 122 -13.79 -15.36 5.30
C ALA A 122 -12.31 -15.14 5.67
N PRO A 123 -11.36 -15.69 4.90
CA PRO A 123 -9.93 -15.41 5.10
C PRO A 123 -9.71 -13.90 5.09
N ALA A 124 -8.78 -13.42 5.93
CA ALA A 124 -8.51 -12.00 6.19
C ALA A 124 -8.89 -11.10 5.01
N SER A 125 -10.01 -10.38 5.15
CA SER A 125 -10.65 -9.66 4.04
C SER A 125 -9.65 -8.72 3.37
N ALA A 126 -9.82 -8.46 2.06
CA ALA A 126 -8.92 -7.59 1.29
C ALA A 126 -8.63 -6.24 1.99
N ARG A 127 -9.58 -5.76 2.80
CA ARG A 127 -9.44 -4.58 3.66
C ARG A 127 -8.50 -4.78 4.86
N GLN A 128 -8.56 -5.93 5.55
CA GLN A 128 -7.59 -6.23 6.62
C GLN A 128 -6.17 -6.29 6.06
N LEU A 129 -6.00 -6.90 4.88
CA LEU A 129 -4.71 -6.88 4.16
C LEU A 129 -4.32 -5.45 3.80
N GLY A 130 -5.26 -4.63 3.32
CA GLY A 130 -5.04 -3.21 3.07
C GLY A 130 -4.59 -2.43 4.31
N TYR A 131 -5.24 -2.63 5.46
CA TYR A 131 -4.83 -1.99 6.72
C TYR A 131 -3.43 -2.42 7.14
N VAL A 132 -3.10 -3.71 7.03
CA VAL A 132 -1.77 -4.23 7.33
C VAL A 132 -0.74 -3.60 6.38
N VAL A 133 -1.04 -3.49 5.09
CA VAL A 133 -0.18 -2.81 4.10
C VAL A 133 0.03 -1.35 4.46
N SER A 134 -1.03 -0.60 4.81
CA SER A 134 -0.93 0.82 5.15
C SER A 134 -0.16 1.06 6.45
N VAL A 135 -0.39 0.26 7.48
CA VAL A 135 0.35 0.37 8.75
C VAL A 135 1.81 -0.03 8.55
N ALA A 136 2.08 -1.13 7.86
CA ALA A 136 3.45 -1.56 7.56
C ALA A 136 4.17 -0.55 6.67
N ALA A 137 3.49 0.05 5.69
CA ALA A 137 4.02 1.09 4.82
C ALA A 137 4.40 2.34 5.62
N LEU A 138 3.54 2.79 6.55
CA LEU A 138 3.83 3.93 7.43
C LEU A 138 5.05 3.67 8.33
N LEU A 139 5.12 2.49 8.95
CA LEU A 139 6.23 2.10 9.80
C LEU A 139 7.54 1.96 9.00
N GLY A 140 7.47 1.33 7.82
CA GLY A 140 8.59 1.15 6.91
C GLY A 140 9.12 2.48 6.36
N ALA A 141 8.23 3.32 5.86
CA ALA A 141 8.55 4.65 5.35
C ALA A 141 9.09 5.58 6.44
N GLY A 142 8.46 5.59 7.61
CA GLY A 142 8.90 6.37 8.76
C GLY A 142 10.28 5.91 9.27
N GLY A 143 10.50 4.60 9.36
CA GLY A 143 11.81 4.04 9.73
C GLY A 143 12.90 4.35 8.70
N ALA A 144 12.62 4.23 7.41
CA ALA A 144 13.55 4.55 6.33
C ALA A 144 13.91 6.05 6.31
N PHE A 145 12.91 6.93 6.47
CA PHE A 145 13.11 8.37 6.56
C PHE A 145 13.90 8.77 7.81
N GLY A 146 13.57 8.19 8.98
CA GLY A 146 14.31 8.40 10.22
C GLY A 146 15.78 8.00 10.10
N ALA A 147 16.06 6.82 9.52
CA ALA A 147 17.42 6.35 9.30
C ALA A 147 18.21 7.25 8.34
N TRP A 148 17.56 7.79 7.31
CA TRP A 148 18.16 8.73 6.35
C TRP A 148 18.48 10.09 6.99
N THR A 149 17.54 10.68 7.74
CA THR A 149 17.75 11.98 8.40
C THR A 149 18.87 11.93 9.44
N LEU A 150 18.94 10.87 10.25
CA LEU A 150 20.00 10.65 11.23
C LEU A 150 21.40 10.56 10.58
N LYS A 151 21.49 9.94 9.40
CA LYS A 151 22.74 9.85 8.63
C LYS A 151 23.18 11.23 8.14
N ASN A 152 22.27 12.00 7.54
CA ASN A 152 22.57 13.30 6.96
C ASN A 152 22.92 14.36 8.02
N ARG A 153 22.32 14.28 9.23
CA ARG A 153 22.72 15.13 10.36
C ARG A 153 24.17 14.88 10.77
N ARG A 154 24.61 13.62 10.86
CA ARG A 154 26.01 13.27 11.20
C ARG A 154 27.02 13.77 10.16
N ALA A 155 26.68 13.69 8.88
CA ALA A 155 27.54 14.21 7.82
C ALA A 155 27.76 15.73 7.94
N ARG A 156 26.71 16.49 8.28
CA ARG A 156 26.80 17.95 8.47
C ARG A 156 27.60 18.34 9.72
N THR A 157 27.45 17.60 10.82
CA THR A 157 28.26 17.86 12.04
C THR A 157 29.75 17.58 11.85
N MET A 158 30.12 16.68 10.94
CA MET A 158 31.52 16.40 10.62
C MET A 158 32.12 17.41 9.60
N GLN A 159 31.28 18.17 8.91
CA GLN A 159 31.69 19.20 7.94
C GLN A 159 31.63 20.62 8.52
N ALA A 160 31.25 20.79 9.79
CA ALA A 160 31.29 22.10 10.43
C ALA A 160 32.75 22.59 10.47
N PRO A 161 33.08 23.73 9.83
CA PRO A 161 34.44 24.26 9.87
C PRO A 161 34.84 24.53 11.33
N PRO A 162 36.13 24.35 11.70
CA PRO A 162 36.60 24.74 13.02
C PRO A 162 36.21 26.21 13.24
N GLY A 163 35.46 26.47 14.31
CA GLY A 163 35.02 27.81 14.67
C GLY A 163 36.22 28.76 14.76
N PRO A 164 35.99 30.08 14.55
CA PRO A 164 37.07 31.06 14.51
C PRO A 164 37.94 30.89 15.74
N ALA A 165 39.22 30.57 15.52
CA ALA A 165 40.20 30.42 16.57
C ALA A 165 40.11 31.65 17.46
N ALA A 166 39.75 31.44 18.73
CA ALA A 166 39.67 32.50 19.71
C ALA A 166 41.04 33.20 19.73
N SER A 167 41.10 34.38 19.12
CA SER A 167 42.25 35.27 19.19
C SER A 167 42.36 35.70 20.65
N ARG A 168 43.22 35.01 21.40
CA ARG A 168 43.65 35.46 22.71
C ARG A 168 44.54 36.68 22.47
N SER A 169 43.97 37.86 22.67
CA SER A 169 44.70 39.10 22.94
C SER A 169 44.98 39.19 24.44
#